data_AF-A0A924LXD7-F1
#
_entry.id   AF-A0A924LXD7-F1
#
_cell.length_a   1.000
_cell.length_b   1.000
_cell.length_c   1.000
_cell.angle_alpha   90.00
_cell.angle_beta   90.00
_cell.angle_gamma   90.00
#
_symmetry.space_group_name_H-M   'P 1'
#
loop_
_entity.id
_entity.type
_entity.pdbx_description
1 polymer ?
#
loop_
_entity_poly.entity_id
_entity_poly.type
_entity_poly.pdbx_seq_one_letter_code
_entity_poly.pdbx_strand_id
1 'polypeptide(L)'
;MALHHCNFRGATILFALALLAVVTAVFFLRPARSKPVPSRVVPGDGVCTDEGTVGVVLRVEHGAALVQIDTVTAVWTDAALLMDAEGNVPAATRDAAALRIIAMRTPSDRDLASDGHDALPALDAFPTPRSIAAEGGWLQRVGAAMFDARGIIVCGWVIAVIVCLPLSGTAEKSFTAGGYTPDGETLHVINDMRDTFGLPIARVDVIVPGTPAGTQKRLDDNVRAVYRVPHMVGLSKPVASKDGKLSTFTVYFNTLDEDTVDSYDPLIATLTQAGFPPKQVQLAGTPSFYYDIGDQTKKDLAKAEQIGIPLALLVLLFVFGTAVSAVLPLIVGITSVIITLAMLHLLSIPMHLSVYVMNIASMLGLGLGIDYSLLGVSRFRSELAAGASTRDAVITTVTSAGRAAAISGGAVLVGMSALALIPLKVMVSMAIAGVVVVAVSVLATLTLLPALLALLGPRVEKLPVRRVK
;
A
#
# COMPACT_ATOMS: atom_id res chain seq x y z
N MET A 1 11.38 -1.13 31.86
CA MET A 1 10.14 -1.23 31.07
C MET A 1 10.01 -0.15 29.97
N ALA A 2 10.93 0.82 29.86
CA ALA A 2 10.90 1.89 28.84
C ALA A 2 11.55 1.54 27.48
N LEU A 3 12.07 0.31 27.29
CA LEU A 3 12.79 -0.11 26.08
C LEU A 3 11.89 -0.68 24.97
N HIS A 4 10.60 -0.92 25.22
CA HIS A 4 9.68 -1.49 24.23
C HIS A 4 8.92 -0.46 23.37
N HIS A 5 8.89 0.82 23.75
CA HIS A 5 8.06 1.83 23.07
C HIS A 5 8.83 2.71 22.06
N CYS A 6 10.16 2.77 22.13
CA CYS A 6 10.96 3.53 21.16
C CYS A 6 11.16 2.78 19.82
N ASN A 7 10.84 1.49 19.77
CA ASN A 7 11.18 0.63 18.64
C ASN A 7 10.11 0.62 17.53
N PHE A 8 8.87 1.05 17.80
CA PHE A 8 7.77 0.88 16.85
C PHE A 8 7.82 1.86 15.67
N ARG A 9 8.02 3.14 15.98
CA ARG A 9 8.17 4.21 14.97
C ARG A 9 9.45 4.02 14.17
N GLY A 10 10.56 3.74 14.86
CA GLY A 10 11.85 3.46 14.25
C GLY A 10 11.81 2.23 13.34
N ALA A 11 11.27 1.10 13.79
CA ALA A 11 11.21 -0.12 13.00
C ALA A 11 10.22 -0.03 11.84
N THR A 12 9.08 0.67 11.98
CA THR A 12 8.12 0.82 10.87
C THR A 12 8.68 1.74 9.78
N ILE A 13 9.32 2.85 10.17
CA ILE A 13 10.01 3.74 9.24
C ILE A 13 11.22 3.04 8.63
N LEU A 14 12.03 2.32 9.41
CA LEU A 14 13.15 1.51 8.87
C LEU A 14 12.66 0.41 7.95
N PHE A 15 11.53 -0.24 8.25
CA PHE A 15 10.99 -1.32 7.42
C PHE A 15 10.42 -0.78 6.12
N ALA A 16 9.65 0.32 6.17
CA ALA A 16 9.16 1.01 4.99
C ALA A 16 10.32 1.58 4.16
N LEU A 17 11.33 2.19 4.80
CA LEU A 17 12.55 2.67 4.14
C LEU A 17 13.42 1.52 3.63
N ALA A 18 13.47 0.37 4.30
CA ALA A 18 14.19 -0.82 3.83
C ALA A 18 13.47 -1.46 2.65
N LEU A 19 12.13 -1.51 2.66
CA LEU A 19 11.35 -2.01 1.52
C LEU A 19 11.46 -1.05 0.34
N LEU A 20 11.36 0.26 0.59
CA LEU A 20 11.58 1.29 -0.40
C LEU A 20 13.03 1.23 -0.92
N ALA A 21 14.02 1.05 -0.06
CA ALA A 21 15.43 0.91 -0.43
C ALA A 21 15.69 -0.39 -1.17
N VAL A 22 14.99 -1.49 -0.89
CA VAL A 22 15.10 -2.74 -1.65
C VAL A 22 14.44 -2.59 -3.01
N VAL A 23 13.24 -2.00 -3.10
CA VAL A 23 12.59 -1.72 -4.39
C VAL A 23 13.43 -0.72 -5.20
N THR A 24 14.00 0.30 -4.56
CA THR A 24 14.87 1.29 -5.19
C THR A 24 16.24 0.68 -5.55
N ALA A 25 16.81 -0.20 -4.74
CA ALA A 25 18.08 -0.85 -5.03
C ALA A 25 17.96 -1.93 -6.11
N VAL A 26 16.84 -2.64 -6.16
CA VAL A 26 16.58 -3.66 -7.17
C VAL A 26 16.23 -3.03 -8.52
N PHE A 27 15.56 -1.87 -8.54
CA PHE A 27 15.03 -1.29 -9.78
C PHE A 27 15.57 0.10 -10.19
N PHE A 28 16.27 0.83 -9.32
CA PHE A 28 16.76 2.19 -9.62
C PHE A 28 18.27 2.35 -9.42
N LEU A 29 18.94 1.50 -8.64
CA LEU A 29 20.41 1.53 -8.55
C LEU A 29 21.04 0.88 -9.80
N ARG A 30 21.58 1.74 -10.67
CA ARG A 30 22.62 1.36 -11.65
C ARG A 30 23.75 0.65 -10.89
N PRO A 31 24.17 -0.57 -11.25
CA PRO A 31 25.43 -1.10 -10.73
C PRO A 31 26.56 -0.22 -11.29
N ALA A 32 27.10 0.66 -10.44
CA ALA A 32 28.27 1.47 -10.77
C ALA A 32 29.48 0.55 -10.98
N ARG A 33 29.72 0.19 -12.24
CA ARG A 33 31.01 -0.35 -12.69
C ARG A 33 31.47 0.44 -13.91
N SER A 34 31.98 1.64 -13.67
CA SER A 34 32.91 2.30 -14.59
C SER A 34 34.14 2.71 -13.78
N LYS A 35 35.31 2.40 -14.34
CA LYS A 35 36.64 2.66 -13.76
C LYS A 35 36.83 4.17 -13.52
N PRO A 36 37.64 4.59 -12.53
CA PRO A 36 37.90 6.00 -12.30
C PRO A 36 38.67 6.59 -13.49
N VAL A 37 38.07 7.58 -14.17
CA VAL A 37 38.75 8.45 -15.12
C VAL A 37 39.09 9.74 -14.37
N PRO A 38 40.35 10.24 -14.40
CA PRO A 38 40.72 11.44 -13.65
C PRO A 38 40.18 12.69 -14.37
N SER A 39 39.32 13.46 -13.70
CA SER A 39 38.92 14.80 -14.14
C SER A 39 39.90 15.85 -13.60
N ARG A 40 40.33 16.76 -14.49
CA ARG A 40 41.26 17.86 -14.17
C ARG A 40 40.42 19.14 -14.04
N VAL A 41 40.44 19.77 -12.86
CA VAL A 41 39.76 21.04 -12.59
C VAL A 41 40.72 22.19 -12.89
N VAL A 42 40.32 23.14 -13.75
CA VAL A 42 41.03 24.41 -13.98
C VAL A 42 40.11 25.54 -13.52
N PRO A 43 40.56 26.49 -12.68
CA PRO A 43 39.74 27.60 -12.21
C PRO A 43 39.57 28.67 -13.30
N GLY A 44 38.34 29.16 -13.50
CA GLY A 44 38.02 30.32 -14.34
C GLY A 44 37.77 31.57 -13.50
N ASP A 45 38.10 32.74 -14.06
CA ASP A 45 38.10 34.05 -13.39
C ASP A 45 36.69 34.49 -12.92
N GLY A 46 36.62 34.99 -11.69
CA GLY A 46 35.39 35.45 -11.05
C GLY A 46 34.97 36.86 -11.50
N VAL A 47 33.68 37.05 -11.72
CA VAL A 47 33.05 38.37 -11.90
C VAL A 47 32.21 38.66 -10.67
N CYS A 48 32.50 39.77 -9.98
CA CYS A 48 31.67 40.31 -8.89
C CYS A 48 30.50 41.12 -9.46
N THR A 49 29.29 40.90 -8.95
CA THR A 49 28.14 41.80 -9.11
C THR A 49 27.71 42.35 -7.74
N ASP A 50 27.20 43.58 -7.72
CA ASP A 50 26.98 44.46 -6.55
C ASP A 50 25.92 44.01 -5.52
N GLU A 51 25.47 42.74 -5.54
CA GLU A 51 24.52 42.17 -4.57
C GLU A 51 25.11 41.01 -3.76
N GLY A 52 26.41 41.06 -3.44
CA GLY A 52 26.99 40.23 -2.37
C GLY A 52 26.93 38.71 -2.57
N THR A 53 26.74 38.23 -3.80
CA THR A 53 26.64 36.79 -4.08
C THR A 53 27.87 36.32 -4.87
N VAL A 54 28.75 35.53 -4.23
CA VAL A 54 29.92 34.93 -4.88
C VAL A 54 29.48 33.66 -5.61
N GLY A 55 29.38 33.72 -6.94
CA GLY A 55 29.14 32.55 -7.79
C GLY A 55 30.43 32.01 -8.39
N VAL A 56 30.80 30.76 -8.07
CA VAL A 56 31.91 30.05 -8.74
C VAL A 56 31.33 29.28 -9.94
N VAL A 57 31.71 29.69 -11.16
CA VAL A 57 31.35 28.97 -12.39
C VAL A 57 32.37 27.86 -12.63
N LEU A 58 31.97 26.61 -12.40
CA LEU A 58 32.75 25.43 -12.82
C LEU A 58 32.32 25.01 -14.24
N ARG A 59 33.24 25.13 -15.19
CA ARG A 59 33.05 24.62 -16.56
C ARG A 59 33.56 23.17 -16.62
N VAL A 60 32.66 22.21 -16.83
CA VAL A 60 32.99 20.79 -17.06
C VAL A 60 32.68 20.47 -18.52
N GLU A 61 33.71 20.18 -19.31
CA GLU A 61 33.56 19.76 -20.70
C GLU A 61 33.57 18.23 -20.83
N HIS A 62 32.42 17.62 -21.19
CA HIS A 62 32.23 16.69 -22.33
C HIS A 62 31.04 15.73 -22.16
N GLY A 63 30.32 15.51 -23.27
CA GLY A 63 29.90 14.17 -23.71
C GLY A 63 28.48 13.72 -23.33
N ALA A 64 27.49 14.20 -24.10
CA ALA A 64 26.12 13.70 -24.27
C ALA A 64 25.73 12.40 -23.54
N ALA A 65 25.09 12.54 -22.36
CA ALA A 65 24.07 11.63 -21.83
C ALA A 65 23.46 12.22 -20.55
N LEU A 66 22.38 13.00 -20.67
CA LEU A 66 21.60 13.51 -19.54
C LEU A 66 20.25 12.78 -19.52
N VAL A 67 20.15 11.73 -18.70
CA VAL A 67 18.88 11.14 -18.33
C VAL A 67 18.38 11.90 -17.11
N GLN A 68 17.35 12.69 -17.35
CA GLN A 68 16.61 13.55 -16.43
C GLN A 68 16.05 12.76 -15.24
N ILE A 69 16.76 12.79 -14.11
CA ILE A 69 16.24 12.46 -12.77
C ILE A 69 16.90 13.43 -11.79
N ASP A 70 16.49 14.70 -11.78
CA ASP A 70 16.97 15.64 -10.75
C ASP A 70 15.92 16.64 -10.26
N THR A 71 14.67 16.57 -10.70
CA THR A 71 13.69 17.63 -10.39
C THR A 71 12.85 17.36 -9.13
N VAL A 72 12.69 16.10 -8.68
CA VAL A 72 11.77 15.78 -7.57
C VAL A 72 12.47 15.79 -6.20
N THR A 73 13.74 15.39 -6.15
CA THR A 73 14.53 15.36 -4.91
C THR A 73 15.11 16.73 -4.55
N ALA A 74 15.55 17.52 -5.53
CA ALA A 74 16.16 18.83 -5.28
C ALA A 74 15.14 19.86 -4.75
N VAL A 75 13.90 19.85 -5.26
CA VAL A 75 12.86 20.81 -4.86
C VAL A 75 12.43 20.62 -3.40
N TRP A 76 12.43 19.38 -2.90
CA TRP A 76 12.05 19.09 -1.51
C TRP A 76 13.20 19.26 -0.51
N THR A 77 14.44 19.03 -0.93
CA THR A 77 15.60 19.20 -0.05
C THR A 77 15.81 20.69 0.28
N ASP A 78 15.66 21.57 -0.71
CA ASP A 78 15.75 23.02 -0.50
C ASP A 78 14.53 23.59 0.24
N ALA A 79 13.32 23.06 0.01
CA ALA A 79 12.12 23.48 0.73
C ALA A 79 12.14 23.07 2.21
N ALA A 80 12.70 21.89 2.53
CA ALA A 80 12.79 21.39 3.91
C ALA A 80 13.87 22.10 4.75
N LEU A 81 14.93 22.61 4.11
CA LEU A 81 16.01 23.34 4.80
C LEU A 81 15.69 24.81 5.09
N LEU A 82 14.59 25.35 4.55
CA LEU A 82 14.22 26.77 4.65
C LEU A 82 12.89 27.03 5.37
N MET A 83 12.25 26.03 5.97
CA MET A 83 11.05 26.21 6.78
C MET A 83 11.41 26.68 8.19
N ASP A 84 10.84 27.82 8.61
CA ASP A 84 10.88 28.24 10.01
C ASP A 84 9.80 27.52 10.84
N ALA A 85 9.87 27.69 12.16
CA ALA A 85 9.02 26.98 13.13
C ALA A 85 7.51 27.27 13.01
N GLU A 86 7.10 28.22 12.16
CA GLU A 86 5.70 28.56 11.90
C GLU A 86 5.24 28.17 10.48
N GLY A 87 6.11 27.56 9.68
CA GLY A 87 5.74 26.94 8.40
C GLY A 87 5.54 27.92 7.24
N ASN A 88 6.19 29.09 7.26
CA ASN A 88 6.04 30.08 6.19
C ASN A 88 7.25 30.13 5.25
N VAL A 89 7.00 30.29 3.94
CA VAL A 89 8.05 30.37 2.91
C VAL A 89 8.26 31.84 2.48
N PRO A 90 9.48 32.39 2.51
CA PRO A 90 9.74 33.80 2.15
C PRO A 90 9.34 34.15 0.71
N ALA A 91 8.84 35.37 0.49
CA ALA A 91 8.33 35.83 -0.80
C ALA A 91 9.36 35.81 -1.95
N ALA A 92 10.67 35.95 -1.66
CA ALA A 92 11.74 35.97 -2.65
C ALA A 92 11.90 34.63 -3.43
N THR A 93 11.42 33.51 -2.89
CA THR A 93 11.46 32.20 -3.56
C THR A 93 10.32 31.96 -4.55
N ARG A 94 9.24 32.76 -4.52
CA ARG A 94 8.13 32.62 -5.48
C ARG A 94 8.51 33.08 -6.89
N ASP A 95 9.35 34.10 -7.00
CA ASP A 95 9.73 34.68 -8.30
C ASP A 95 10.77 33.83 -9.05
N ALA A 96 11.67 33.15 -8.33
CA ALA A 96 12.65 32.23 -8.92
C ALA A 96 11.99 30.95 -9.50
N ALA A 97 10.88 30.50 -8.90
CA ALA A 97 10.10 29.36 -9.41
C ALA A 97 9.28 29.74 -10.65
N ALA A 98 8.73 30.97 -10.70
CA ALA A 98 7.99 31.48 -11.86
C ALA A 98 8.90 31.67 -13.09
N LEU A 99 10.14 32.12 -12.89
CA LEU A 99 11.12 32.31 -13.97
C LEU A 99 11.61 31.00 -14.62
N ARG A 100 11.57 29.87 -13.90
CA ARG A 100 11.95 28.56 -14.47
C ARG A 100 10.84 27.89 -15.29
N ILE A 101 9.57 28.26 -15.09
CA ILE A 101 8.44 27.71 -15.86
C ILE A 101 8.29 28.41 -17.23
N ILE A 102 8.78 29.64 -17.38
CA ILE A 102 8.66 30.42 -18.62
C ILE A 102 9.71 30.03 -19.70
N ALA A 103 10.74 29.26 -19.34
CA ALA A 103 11.79 28.83 -20.28
C ALA A 103 11.46 27.58 -21.12
N MET A 104 10.21 27.10 -21.14
CA MET A 104 9.76 25.99 -22.01
C MET A 104 8.90 26.48 -23.19
N ARG A 105 9.45 27.39 -24.00
CA ARG A 105 8.88 27.72 -25.32
C ARG A 105 9.80 27.15 -26.39
N THR A 106 9.33 26.13 -27.11
CA THR A 106 9.96 25.66 -28.35
C THR A 106 10.08 26.83 -29.35
N PRO A 107 11.22 27.02 -30.03
CA PRO A 107 11.28 27.99 -31.12
C PRO A 107 10.32 27.54 -32.22
N SER A 108 9.53 28.46 -32.77
CA SER A 108 8.73 28.18 -33.97
C SER A 108 9.65 28.24 -35.20
N ASP A 109 9.39 27.40 -36.20
CA ASP A 109 10.15 27.24 -37.47
C ASP A 109 10.28 28.49 -38.37
N ARG A 110 10.10 29.71 -37.86
CA ARG A 110 10.22 30.96 -38.63
C ARG A 110 11.53 31.73 -38.43
N ASP A 111 12.37 31.36 -37.46
CA ASP A 111 13.56 32.14 -37.10
C ASP A 111 14.89 31.57 -37.61
N LEU A 112 14.88 30.50 -38.44
CA LEU A 112 16.11 29.88 -38.99
C LEU A 112 16.46 30.36 -40.42
N ALA A 113 15.84 31.44 -40.90
CA ALA A 113 16.03 31.94 -42.27
C ALA A 113 16.77 33.29 -42.33
N SER A 114 17.86 33.44 -41.58
CA SER A 114 18.89 34.44 -41.89
C SER A 114 20.12 34.14 -41.03
N ASP A 115 21.06 33.39 -41.56
CA ASP A 115 22.49 33.73 -41.48
C ASP A 115 23.27 32.61 -42.16
N GLY A 116 23.90 32.96 -43.28
CA GLY A 116 24.85 32.08 -43.94
C GLY A 116 26.12 32.04 -43.12
N HIS A 117 26.52 30.84 -42.68
CA HIS A 117 27.91 30.38 -42.69
C HIS A 117 27.97 28.88 -42.37
N ASP A 118 28.68 28.18 -43.25
CA ASP A 118 29.37 26.90 -43.12
C ASP A 118 28.55 25.62 -42.86
N ALA A 119 28.75 24.66 -43.77
CA ALA A 119 28.09 23.37 -43.83
C ALA A 119 28.24 22.56 -42.54
N LEU A 120 27.12 22.36 -41.84
CA LEU A 120 27.00 21.34 -40.79
C LEU A 120 27.30 19.95 -41.40
N PRO A 121 28.14 19.12 -40.77
CA PRO A 121 28.37 17.76 -41.25
C PRO A 121 27.04 17.00 -41.23
N ALA A 122 26.82 16.17 -42.25
CA ALA A 122 25.61 15.39 -42.46
C ALA A 122 25.10 14.78 -41.15
N LEU A 123 23.88 15.14 -40.76
CA LEU A 123 23.07 14.47 -39.73
C LEU A 123 22.61 13.11 -40.28
N ASP A 124 23.57 12.25 -40.63
CA ASP A 124 23.29 10.86 -40.92
C ASP A 124 23.08 10.12 -39.59
N ALA A 125 21.98 9.38 -39.57
CA ALA A 125 21.54 8.45 -38.52
C ALA A 125 21.00 9.07 -37.22
N PHE A 126 19.76 9.56 -37.28
CA PHE A 126 18.87 9.35 -36.14
C PHE A 126 18.79 7.83 -35.87
N PRO A 127 19.13 7.36 -34.66
CA PRO A 127 19.07 5.95 -34.33
C PRO A 127 17.63 5.47 -34.49
N THR A 128 17.37 4.47 -35.33
CA THR A 128 16.04 3.83 -35.40
C THR A 128 15.69 3.22 -34.03
N PRO A 129 14.41 3.06 -33.66
CA PRO A 129 14.01 2.55 -32.33
C PRO A 129 14.65 1.21 -31.93
N ARG A 130 15.11 0.41 -32.90
CA ARG A 130 15.85 -0.84 -32.69
C ARG A 130 17.26 -0.65 -32.13
N SER A 131 17.89 0.51 -32.34
CA SER A 131 19.28 0.76 -31.90
C SER A 131 19.38 1.19 -30.43
N ILE A 132 18.30 1.74 -29.83
CA ILE A 132 18.22 1.96 -28.37
C ILE A 132 18.10 0.63 -27.62
N ALA A 133 17.67 -0.45 -28.30
CA ALA A 133 17.59 -1.79 -27.71
C ALA A 133 18.96 -2.48 -27.56
N ALA A 134 20.06 -1.92 -28.08
CA ALA A 134 21.38 -2.55 -28.08
C ALA A 134 22.26 -2.19 -26.87
N GLU A 135 21.91 -1.19 -26.05
CA GLU A 135 22.53 -1.04 -24.74
C GLU A 135 21.82 -1.98 -23.75
N GLY A 136 22.47 -3.10 -23.45
CA GLY A 136 21.98 -4.17 -22.58
C GLY A 136 21.65 -3.70 -21.16
N GLY A 137 20.51 -3.03 -21.01
CA GLY A 137 19.99 -2.53 -19.75
C GLY A 137 19.64 -3.69 -18.83
N TRP A 138 19.87 -3.51 -17.52
CA TRP A 138 19.56 -4.51 -16.51
C TRP A 138 18.09 -4.99 -16.57
N LEU A 139 17.14 -4.14 -17.00
CA LEU A 139 15.74 -4.51 -17.25
C LEU A 139 15.57 -5.54 -18.37
N GLN A 140 16.39 -5.49 -19.43
CA GLN A 140 16.35 -6.51 -20.48
C GLN A 140 16.81 -7.86 -19.93
N ARG A 141 17.81 -7.87 -19.04
CA ARG A 141 18.26 -9.10 -18.36
C ARG A 141 17.19 -9.65 -17.43
N VAL A 142 16.47 -8.79 -16.72
CA VAL A 142 15.30 -9.19 -15.92
C VAL A 142 14.24 -9.82 -16.81
N GLY A 143 13.85 -9.16 -17.91
CA GLY A 143 12.89 -9.70 -18.87
C GLY A 143 13.31 -11.05 -19.46
N ALA A 144 14.59 -11.19 -19.82
CA ALA A 144 15.16 -12.45 -20.30
C ALA A 144 15.11 -13.54 -19.22
N ALA A 145 15.48 -13.22 -17.98
CA ALA A 145 15.41 -14.13 -16.84
C ALA A 145 13.97 -14.58 -16.55
N MET A 146 12.99 -13.68 -16.66
CA MET A 146 11.57 -14.03 -16.49
C MET A 146 11.10 -15.03 -17.55
N PHE A 147 11.58 -14.91 -18.79
CA PHE A 147 11.27 -15.86 -19.87
C PHE A 147 11.99 -17.20 -19.68
N ASP A 148 13.29 -17.17 -19.39
CA ASP A 148 14.13 -18.36 -19.30
C ASP A 148 13.76 -19.21 -18.07
N ALA A 149 13.40 -18.57 -16.94
CA ALA A 149 12.98 -19.23 -15.69
C ALA A 149 11.45 -19.28 -15.48
N ARG A 150 10.64 -19.00 -16.51
CA ARG A 150 9.17 -18.84 -16.41
C ARG A 150 8.45 -19.94 -15.62
N GLY A 151 8.84 -21.20 -15.81
CA GLY A 151 8.21 -22.34 -15.10
C GLY A 151 8.50 -22.31 -13.60
N ILE A 152 9.75 -22.05 -13.22
CA ILE A 152 10.19 -21.96 -11.82
C ILE A 152 9.51 -20.77 -11.13
N ILE A 153 9.41 -19.63 -11.82
CA ILE A 153 8.78 -18.42 -11.28
C ILE A 153 7.29 -18.67 -11.00
N VAL A 154 6.55 -19.22 -11.97
CA VAL A 154 5.13 -19.53 -11.78
C VAL A 154 4.95 -20.57 -10.68
N CYS A 155 5.76 -21.62 -10.63
CA CYS A 155 5.73 -22.58 -9.53
C CYS A 155 6.00 -21.91 -8.18
N GLY A 156 6.97 -21.00 -8.10
CA GLY A 156 7.28 -20.24 -6.89
C GLY A 156 6.10 -19.40 -6.40
N TRP A 157 5.42 -18.69 -7.30
CA TRP A 157 4.21 -17.93 -6.94
C TRP A 157 3.04 -18.84 -6.55
N VAL A 158 2.84 -19.96 -7.24
CA VAL A 158 1.80 -20.93 -6.86
C VAL A 158 2.07 -21.51 -5.46
N ILE A 159 3.33 -21.85 -5.15
CA ILE A 159 3.72 -22.31 -3.81
C ILE A 159 3.49 -21.19 -2.79
N ALA A 160 3.88 -19.95 -3.09
CA ALA A 160 3.64 -18.81 -2.22
C ALA A 160 2.15 -18.64 -1.93
N VAL A 161 1.28 -18.71 -2.94
CA VAL A 161 -0.18 -18.66 -2.76
C VAL A 161 -0.66 -19.79 -1.87
N ILE A 162 -0.24 -21.03 -2.12
CA ILE A 162 -0.66 -22.20 -1.31
C ILE A 162 -0.26 -22.03 0.17
N VAL A 163 0.94 -21.53 0.44
CA VAL A 163 1.43 -21.28 1.80
C VAL A 163 0.74 -20.08 2.46
N CYS A 164 0.46 -19.02 1.70
CA CYS A 164 -0.16 -17.81 2.21
C CYS A 164 -1.68 -17.93 2.38
N LEU A 165 -2.35 -18.79 1.62
CA LEU A 165 -3.80 -18.94 1.66
C LEU A 165 -4.37 -19.23 3.06
N PRO A 166 -3.86 -20.22 3.84
CA PRO A 166 -4.37 -20.46 5.20
C PRO A 166 -4.14 -19.27 6.12
N LEU A 167 -2.98 -18.60 6.02
CA LEU A 167 -2.66 -17.41 6.81
C LEU A 167 -3.59 -16.24 6.48
N SER A 168 -3.89 -16.03 5.20
CA SER A 168 -4.83 -14.99 4.76
C SER A 168 -6.26 -15.27 5.26
N GLY A 169 -6.67 -16.54 5.31
CA GLY A 169 -8.00 -16.93 5.79
C GLY A 169 -8.19 -16.71 7.31
N THR A 170 -7.10 -16.66 8.07
CA THR A 170 -7.13 -16.36 9.51
C THR A 170 -6.72 -14.93 9.83
N ALA A 171 -6.30 -14.13 8.84
CA ALA A 171 -5.78 -12.78 9.01
C ALA A 171 -6.74 -11.87 9.79
N GLU A 172 -8.03 -11.98 9.49
CA GLU A 172 -9.10 -11.20 10.11
C GLU A 172 -9.08 -11.25 11.64
N LYS A 173 -8.83 -12.43 12.22
CA LYS A 173 -8.88 -12.65 13.68
C LYS A 173 -7.68 -12.02 14.40
N SER A 174 -6.71 -11.52 13.65
CA SER A 174 -5.48 -10.95 14.18
C SER A 174 -5.42 -9.44 14.01
N PHE A 175 -6.50 -8.83 13.52
CA PHE A 175 -6.63 -7.38 13.38
C PHE A 175 -7.55 -6.81 14.46
N THR A 176 -7.17 -5.68 15.03
CA THR A 176 -7.92 -5.02 16.10
C THR A 176 -8.93 -4.04 15.51
N ALA A 177 -10.08 -3.85 16.18
CA ALA A 177 -11.09 -2.88 15.75
C ALA A 177 -10.68 -1.41 16.00
N GLY A 178 -9.57 -1.21 16.73
CA GLY A 178 -9.13 0.10 17.19
C GLY A 178 -8.01 0.76 16.41
N GLY A 179 -7.38 1.70 17.12
CA GLY A 179 -6.28 2.53 16.68
C GLY A 179 -6.63 4.00 16.48
N TYR A 180 -7.74 4.46 17.04
CA TYR A 180 -8.21 5.85 16.96
C TYR A 180 -7.67 6.73 18.07
N THR A 181 -7.26 6.13 19.19
CA THR A 181 -6.70 6.87 20.32
C THR A 181 -5.21 7.15 20.06
N PRO A 182 -4.80 8.41 19.87
CA PRO A 182 -3.38 8.73 19.74
C PRO A 182 -2.65 8.49 21.07
N ASP A 183 -1.39 8.06 20.97
CA ASP A 183 -0.51 7.99 22.12
C ASP A 183 -0.19 9.43 22.55
N GLY A 184 -0.84 9.89 23.62
CA GLY A 184 -0.79 11.28 24.08
C GLY A 184 -1.18 11.44 25.54
N GLU A 185 -1.27 12.69 26.00
CA GLU A 185 -1.60 13.01 27.39
C GLU A 185 -2.97 12.43 27.81
N THR A 186 -3.96 12.46 26.92
CA THR A 186 -5.28 11.87 27.18
C THR A 186 -5.20 10.39 27.51
N LEU A 187 -4.41 9.61 26.76
CA LEU A 187 -4.25 8.18 27.02
C LEU A 187 -3.52 7.92 28.35
N HIS A 188 -2.55 8.78 28.71
CA HIS A 188 -1.91 8.71 30.02
C HIS A 188 -2.88 8.98 31.16
N VAL A 189 -3.74 9.99 31.03
CA VAL A 189 -4.76 10.29 32.05
C VAL A 189 -5.76 9.15 32.19
N ILE A 190 -6.21 8.56 31.07
CA ILE A 190 -7.11 7.38 31.09
C ILE A 190 -6.43 6.20 31.80
N ASN A 191 -5.17 5.92 31.49
CA ASN A 191 -4.41 4.83 32.13
C ASN A 191 -4.15 5.13 33.62
N ASP A 192 -3.85 6.37 34.00
CA ASP A 192 -3.65 6.74 35.40
C ASP A 192 -4.96 6.66 36.21
N MET A 193 -6.08 7.10 35.64
CA MET A 193 -7.40 6.93 36.25
C MET A 193 -7.73 5.45 36.48
N ARG A 194 -7.38 4.60 35.51
CA ARG A 194 -7.53 3.15 35.62
C ARG A 194 -6.64 2.57 36.72
N ASP A 195 -5.35 2.88 36.69
CA ASP A 195 -4.35 2.24 37.55
C ASP A 195 -4.41 2.74 39.00
N THR A 196 -4.75 4.02 39.21
CA THR A 196 -4.85 4.66 40.52
C THR A 196 -6.20 4.42 41.19
N PHE A 197 -7.31 4.58 40.46
CA PHE A 197 -8.66 4.51 41.04
C PHE A 197 -9.40 3.21 40.71
N GLY A 198 -8.84 2.31 39.90
CA GLY A 198 -9.52 1.10 39.45
C GLY A 198 -10.77 1.39 38.62
N LEU A 199 -10.84 2.57 38.00
CA LEU A 199 -12.01 2.97 37.23
C LEU A 199 -12.09 2.15 35.94
N PRO A 200 -13.27 1.58 35.62
CA PRO A 200 -13.43 0.87 34.38
C PRO A 200 -13.33 1.85 33.20
N ILE A 201 -12.57 1.46 32.19
CA ILE A 201 -12.36 2.28 30.99
C ILE A 201 -13.54 2.14 30.04
N ALA A 202 -13.92 0.89 29.77
CA ALA A 202 -15.00 0.56 28.85
C ALA A 202 -16.17 -0.07 29.58
N ARG A 203 -17.36 0.15 29.03
CA ARG A 203 -18.61 -0.44 29.54
C ARG A 203 -19.42 -1.03 28.40
N VAL A 204 -20.02 -2.18 28.66
CA VAL A 204 -20.96 -2.85 27.75
C VAL A 204 -22.25 -3.07 28.51
N ASP A 205 -23.33 -2.47 28.03
CA ASP A 205 -24.65 -2.64 28.59
C ASP A 205 -25.31 -3.87 27.95
N VAL A 206 -25.71 -4.82 28.80
CA VAL A 206 -26.31 -6.09 28.39
C VAL A 206 -27.80 -6.05 28.72
N ILE A 207 -28.61 -6.06 27.68
CA ILE A 207 -30.07 -6.03 27.77
C ILE A 207 -30.60 -7.44 27.52
N VAL A 208 -31.35 -7.97 28.49
CA VAL A 208 -31.92 -9.33 28.45
C VAL A 208 -33.37 -9.32 28.91
N PRO A 209 -34.22 -10.20 28.35
CA PRO A 209 -35.59 -10.34 28.82
C PRO A 209 -35.65 -11.00 30.20
N GLY A 210 -36.58 -10.54 31.01
CA GLY A 210 -36.83 -11.05 32.36
C GLY A 210 -36.79 -9.97 33.43
N THR A 211 -36.95 -10.42 34.67
CA THR A 211 -36.92 -9.56 35.85
C THR A 211 -35.50 -9.45 36.40
N PRO A 212 -35.15 -8.34 37.06
CA PRO A 212 -33.83 -8.18 37.68
C PRO A 212 -33.44 -9.32 38.63
N ALA A 213 -34.38 -9.83 39.41
CA ALA A 213 -34.14 -10.94 40.33
C ALA A 213 -33.80 -12.24 39.59
N GLY A 214 -34.50 -12.53 38.50
CA GLY A 214 -34.21 -13.69 37.65
C GLY A 214 -32.84 -13.55 36.99
N THR A 215 -32.52 -12.38 36.46
CA THR A 215 -31.23 -12.09 35.82
C THR A 215 -30.07 -12.17 36.83
N GLN A 216 -30.24 -11.59 38.02
CA GLN A 216 -29.23 -11.67 39.09
C GLN A 216 -28.95 -13.12 39.49
N LYS A 217 -30.00 -13.93 39.69
CA LYS A 217 -29.84 -15.35 40.03
C LYS A 217 -29.01 -16.10 38.99
N ARG A 218 -29.29 -15.88 37.69
CA ARG A 218 -28.55 -16.53 36.60
C ARG A 218 -27.09 -16.09 36.55
N LEU A 219 -26.82 -14.80 36.82
CA LEU A 219 -25.46 -14.28 36.91
C LEU A 219 -24.73 -14.87 38.11
N ASP A 220 -25.38 -14.99 39.27
CA ASP A 220 -24.78 -15.57 40.49
C ASP A 220 -24.47 -17.07 40.31
N ASP A 221 -25.41 -17.82 39.72
CA ASP A 221 -25.23 -19.25 39.39
C ASP A 221 -24.04 -19.47 38.43
N ASN A 222 -23.71 -18.46 37.60
CA ASN A 222 -22.66 -18.53 36.59
C ASN A 222 -21.49 -17.56 36.83
N VAL A 223 -21.37 -17.02 38.05
CA VAL A 223 -20.45 -15.90 38.34
C VAL A 223 -19.01 -16.22 37.94
N ARG A 224 -18.55 -17.45 38.21
CA ARG A 224 -17.20 -17.91 37.85
C ARG A 224 -16.95 -17.96 36.35
N ALA A 225 -17.97 -18.25 35.54
CA ALA A 225 -17.84 -18.25 34.09
C ALA A 225 -17.81 -16.81 33.57
N VAL A 226 -18.69 -15.95 34.08
CA VAL A 226 -18.77 -14.54 33.66
C VAL A 226 -17.46 -13.79 33.95
N TYR A 227 -16.87 -13.96 35.13
CA TYR A 227 -15.57 -13.35 35.47
C TYR A 227 -14.36 -13.96 34.75
N ARG A 228 -14.53 -14.99 33.91
CA ARG A 228 -13.45 -15.51 33.04
C ARG A 228 -13.40 -14.82 31.68
N VAL A 229 -14.34 -13.93 31.38
CA VAL A 229 -14.27 -13.11 30.16
C VAL A 229 -13.00 -12.25 30.23
N PRO A 230 -12.17 -12.23 29.16
CA PRO A 230 -10.96 -11.44 29.15
C PRO A 230 -11.21 -9.96 29.48
N HIS A 231 -10.28 -9.35 30.22
CA HIS A 231 -10.28 -7.91 30.56
C HIS A 231 -11.50 -7.38 31.34
N MET A 232 -12.40 -8.26 31.76
CA MET A 232 -13.56 -7.91 32.55
C MET A 232 -13.17 -7.62 34.00
N VAL A 233 -13.66 -6.51 34.56
CA VAL A 233 -13.35 -6.06 35.92
C VAL A 233 -14.55 -6.09 36.86
N GLY A 234 -15.78 -6.07 36.34
CA GLY A 234 -16.95 -6.11 37.20
C GLY A 234 -18.29 -6.09 36.47
N LEU A 235 -19.35 -6.24 37.27
CA LEU A 235 -20.75 -6.23 36.84
C LEU A 235 -21.54 -5.25 37.70
N SER A 236 -22.45 -4.50 37.08
CA SER A 236 -23.49 -3.79 37.82
C SER A 236 -24.66 -4.72 38.18
N LYS A 237 -25.45 -4.32 39.17
CA LYS A 237 -26.69 -5.03 39.50
C LYS A 237 -27.72 -4.84 38.38
N PRO A 238 -28.48 -5.87 37.99
CA PRO A 238 -29.54 -5.74 37.00
C PRO A 238 -30.59 -4.72 37.43
N VAL A 239 -30.99 -3.87 36.48
CA VAL A 239 -32.03 -2.86 36.63
C VAL A 239 -33.20 -3.21 35.73
N ALA A 240 -34.44 -2.99 36.19
CA ALA A 240 -35.64 -3.27 35.40
C ALA A 240 -35.87 -2.17 34.36
N SER A 241 -36.38 -2.57 33.20
CA SER A 241 -37.06 -1.66 32.28
C SER A 241 -38.35 -1.11 32.92
N LYS A 242 -38.82 0.04 32.43
CA LYS A 242 -40.06 0.68 32.89
C LYS A 242 -41.28 -0.25 32.80
N ASP A 243 -41.30 -1.15 31.82
CA ASP A 243 -42.37 -2.12 31.60
C ASP A 243 -42.17 -3.45 32.35
N GLY A 244 -41.05 -3.61 33.07
CA GLY A 244 -40.71 -4.82 33.82
C GLY A 244 -40.44 -6.07 32.98
N LYS A 245 -40.43 -5.96 31.64
CA LYS A 245 -40.24 -7.09 30.73
C LYS A 245 -38.78 -7.36 30.40
N LEU A 246 -37.96 -6.31 30.47
CA LEU A 246 -36.53 -6.37 30.23
C LEU A 246 -35.77 -6.03 31.51
N SER A 247 -34.55 -6.55 31.59
CA SER A 247 -33.56 -6.17 32.59
C SER A 247 -32.25 -5.83 31.88
N THR A 248 -31.53 -4.84 32.40
CA THR A 248 -30.23 -4.43 31.89
C THR A 248 -29.19 -4.49 32.99
N PHE A 249 -27.99 -4.93 32.67
CA PHE A 249 -26.83 -4.87 33.56
C PHE A 249 -25.59 -4.48 32.74
N THR A 250 -24.61 -3.87 33.40
CA THR A 250 -23.41 -3.35 32.75
C THR A 250 -22.24 -4.25 33.09
N VAL A 251 -21.50 -4.64 32.06
CA VAL A 251 -20.21 -5.31 32.17
C VAL A 251 -19.12 -4.26 32.00
N TYR A 252 -18.21 -4.21 32.96
CA TYR A 252 -17.11 -3.26 32.98
C TYR A 252 -15.80 -3.91 32.54
N PHE A 253 -15.02 -3.19 31.74
CA PHE A 253 -13.75 -3.65 31.19
C PHE A 253 -12.61 -2.68 31.50
N ASN A 254 -11.39 -3.21 31.61
CA ASN A 254 -10.18 -2.42 31.87
C ASN A 254 -9.41 -2.00 30.61
N THR A 255 -9.99 -2.26 29.45
CA THR A 255 -9.46 -1.98 28.12
C THR A 255 -10.17 -0.78 27.50
N LEU A 256 -9.54 -0.15 26.50
CA LEU A 256 -10.22 0.87 25.70
C LEU A 256 -11.45 0.28 25.01
N ASP A 257 -12.42 1.13 24.65
CA ASP A 257 -13.65 0.68 24.00
C ASP A 257 -13.38 -0.14 22.73
N GLU A 258 -12.36 0.29 21.98
CA GLU A 258 -11.93 -0.30 20.72
C GLU A 258 -11.23 -1.67 20.86
N ASP A 259 -10.52 -1.90 21.96
CA ASP A 259 -9.87 -3.18 22.28
C ASP A 259 -10.84 -4.16 22.96
N THR A 260 -11.90 -3.63 23.59
CA THR A 260 -12.92 -4.43 24.28
C THR A 260 -13.73 -5.28 23.31
N VAL A 261 -13.74 -4.93 22.01
CA VAL A 261 -14.38 -5.70 20.93
C VAL A 261 -13.91 -7.16 20.91
N ASP A 262 -12.63 -7.44 21.19
CA ASP A 262 -12.09 -8.80 21.20
C ASP A 262 -12.69 -9.69 22.31
N SER A 263 -13.31 -9.05 23.32
CA SER A 263 -13.98 -9.73 24.43
C SER A 263 -15.47 -9.98 24.18
N TYR A 264 -16.03 -9.54 23.04
CA TYR A 264 -17.46 -9.70 22.71
C TYR A 264 -17.86 -11.16 22.49
N ASP A 265 -17.14 -11.88 21.62
CA ASP A 265 -17.45 -13.29 21.33
C ASP A 265 -17.36 -14.16 22.60
N PRO A 266 -16.31 -14.04 23.45
CA PRO A 266 -16.28 -14.70 24.76
C PRO A 266 -17.44 -14.31 25.68
N LEU A 267 -17.85 -13.02 25.69
CA LEU A 267 -18.95 -12.54 26.52
C LEU A 267 -20.28 -13.16 26.07
N ILE A 268 -20.60 -13.11 24.78
CA ILE A 268 -21.84 -13.69 24.22
C ILE A 268 -21.87 -15.21 24.47
N ALA A 269 -20.76 -15.91 24.26
CA ALA A 269 -20.65 -17.34 24.53
C ALA A 269 -20.91 -17.65 26.01
N THR A 270 -20.38 -16.85 26.93
CA THR A 270 -20.55 -17.03 28.37
C THR A 270 -21.99 -16.73 28.82
N LEU A 271 -22.59 -15.67 28.30
CA LEU A 271 -24.00 -15.34 28.56
C LEU A 271 -24.94 -16.43 28.02
N THR A 272 -24.62 -16.98 26.85
CA THR A 272 -25.35 -18.11 26.29
C THR A 272 -25.28 -19.34 27.21
N GLN A 273 -24.11 -19.64 27.75
CA GLN A 273 -23.91 -20.73 28.72
C GLN A 273 -24.65 -20.48 30.05
N ALA A 274 -24.75 -19.22 30.49
CA ALA A 274 -25.57 -18.82 31.64
C ALA A 274 -27.10 -18.90 31.37
N GLY A 275 -27.46 -19.38 30.18
CA GLY A 275 -28.82 -19.66 29.74
C GLY A 275 -29.51 -18.49 29.05
N PHE A 276 -28.86 -17.34 28.90
CA PHE A 276 -29.46 -16.24 28.16
C PHE A 276 -29.56 -16.62 26.67
N PRO A 277 -30.76 -16.65 26.06
CA PRO A 277 -30.89 -17.06 24.67
C PRO A 277 -30.11 -16.09 23.76
N PRO A 278 -29.24 -16.55 22.84
CA PRO A 278 -28.37 -15.66 22.07
C PRO A 278 -29.13 -14.58 21.31
N LYS A 279 -30.31 -14.92 20.75
CA LYS A 279 -31.16 -13.99 19.99
C LYS A 279 -31.87 -12.93 20.85
N GLN A 280 -31.79 -13.05 22.16
CA GLN A 280 -32.48 -12.16 23.11
C GLN A 280 -31.50 -11.33 23.95
N VAL A 281 -30.19 -11.60 23.84
CA VAL A 281 -29.15 -10.77 24.43
C VAL A 281 -28.85 -9.64 23.44
N GLN A 282 -29.09 -8.40 23.86
CA GLN A 282 -28.68 -7.22 23.11
C GLN A 282 -27.53 -6.55 23.86
N LEU A 283 -26.48 -6.22 23.13
CA LEU A 283 -25.33 -5.49 23.66
C LEU A 283 -25.43 -4.05 23.21
N ALA A 284 -25.14 -3.13 24.11
CA ALA A 284 -25.11 -1.70 23.87
C ALA A 284 -23.84 -1.09 24.50
N GLY A 285 -23.57 0.17 24.12
CA GLY A 285 -22.37 0.90 24.50
C GLY A 285 -21.40 1.06 23.32
N THR A 286 -20.38 1.89 23.53
CA THR A 286 -19.39 2.20 22.49
C THR A 286 -18.68 0.96 21.93
N PRO A 287 -18.30 -0.04 22.74
CA PRO A 287 -17.66 -1.24 22.19
C PRO A 287 -18.60 -2.05 21.26
N SER A 288 -19.92 -2.02 21.50
CA SER A 288 -20.90 -2.73 20.66
C SER A 288 -20.99 -2.08 19.29
N PHE A 289 -20.92 -0.74 19.26
CA PHE A 289 -20.88 0.02 18.02
C PHE A 289 -19.64 -0.32 17.18
N TYR A 290 -18.46 -0.42 17.80
CA TYR A 290 -17.24 -0.84 17.08
C TYR A 290 -17.30 -2.29 16.60
N TYR A 291 -17.86 -3.19 17.40
CA TYR A 291 -18.11 -4.58 16.99
C TYR A 291 -19.02 -4.63 15.74
N ASP A 292 -20.14 -3.91 15.77
CA ASP A 292 -21.10 -3.87 14.66
C ASP A 292 -20.50 -3.23 13.40
N ILE A 293 -19.71 -2.15 13.53
CA ILE A 293 -18.98 -1.56 12.40
C ILE A 293 -18.01 -2.57 11.80
N GLY A 294 -17.25 -3.30 12.64
CA GLY A 294 -16.31 -4.31 12.20
C GLY A 294 -17.01 -5.42 11.42
N ASP A 295 -18.10 -5.96 11.97
CA ASP A 295 -18.90 -7.01 11.32
C ASP A 295 -19.55 -6.52 10.01
N GLN A 296 -20.10 -5.31 10.01
CA GLN A 296 -20.71 -4.72 8.82
C GLN A 296 -19.66 -4.47 7.72
N THR A 297 -18.48 -3.97 8.07
CA THR A 297 -17.37 -3.75 7.14
C THR A 297 -16.95 -5.05 6.44
N LYS A 298 -16.91 -6.18 7.17
CA LYS A 298 -16.60 -7.50 6.59
C LYS A 298 -17.65 -7.93 5.58
N LYS A 299 -18.93 -7.80 5.93
CA LYS A 299 -20.05 -8.13 5.03
C LYS A 299 -20.02 -7.26 3.77
N ASP A 300 -19.76 -5.98 3.93
CA ASP A 300 -19.68 -5.03 2.81
C ASP A 300 -18.48 -5.31 1.92
N LEU A 301 -17.31 -5.66 2.49
CA LEU A 301 -16.15 -6.08 1.70
C LEU A 301 -16.44 -7.36 0.90
N ALA A 302 -16.97 -8.39 1.54
CA ALA A 302 -17.32 -9.65 0.87
C ALA A 302 -18.34 -9.41 -0.26
N LYS A 303 -19.34 -8.56 -0.02
CA LYS A 303 -20.32 -8.16 -1.03
C LYS A 303 -19.70 -7.36 -2.16
N ALA A 304 -18.78 -6.44 -1.85
CA ALA A 304 -18.05 -5.66 -2.83
C ALA A 304 -17.17 -6.54 -3.72
N GLU A 305 -16.51 -7.56 -3.18
CA GLU A 305 -15.71 -8.52 -3.96
C GLU A 305 -16.59 -9.44 -4.82
N GLN A 306 -17.70 -9.94 -4.26
CA GLN A 306 -18.66 -10.78 -4.98
C GLN A 306 -19.27 -10.09 -6.20
N ILE A 307 -19.45 -8.77 -6.15
CA ILE A 307 -19.97 -7.98 -7.27
C ILE A 307 -18.83 -7.44 -8.15
N GLY A 308 -17.78 -6.94 -7.52
CA GLY A 308 -16.67 -6.25 -8.15
C GLY A 308 -15.79 -7.17 -8.99
N ILE A 309 -15.47 -8.38 -8.53
CA ILE A 309 -14.63 -9.32 -9.28
C ILE A 309 -15.33 -9.76 -10.60
N PRO A 310 -16.60 -10.20 -10.59
CA PRO A 310 -17.30 -10.51 -11.84
C PRO A 310 -17.44 -9.30 -12.77
N LEU A 311 -17.72 -8.11 -12.21
CA LEU A 311 -17.83 -6.90 -13.01
C LEU A 311 -16.49 -6.51 -13.65
N ALA A 312 -15.39 -6.58 -12.89
CA ALA A 312 -14.05 -6.37 -13.39
C ALA A 312 -13.72 -7.38 -14.50
N LEU A 313 -14.05 -8.65 -14.32
CA LEU A 313 -13.85 -9.68 -15.35
C LEU A 313 -14.64 -9.36 -16.62
N LEU A 314 -15.89 -8.90 -16.51
CA LEU A 314 -16.71 -8.48 -17.66
C LEU A 314 -16.07 -7.30 -18.40
N VAL A 315 -15.58 -6.29 -17.68
CA VAL A 315 -14.88 -5.14 -18.26
C VAL A 315 -13.58 -5.59 -18.94
N LEU A 316 -12.78 -6.44 -18.29
CA LEU A 316 -11.54 -6.97 -18.86
C LEU A 316 -11.82 -7.81 -20.11
N LEU A 317 -12.90 -8.59 -20.11
CA LEU A 317 -13.34 -9.36 -21.27
C LEU A 317 -13.74 -8.44 -22.44
N PHE A 318 -14.39 -7.32 -22.13
CA PHE A 318 -14.72 -6.30 -23.13
C PHE A 318 -13.48 -5.60 -23.69
N VAL A 319 -12.51 -5.27 -22.84
CA VAL A 319 -11.26 -4.59 -23.22
C VAL A 319 -10.36 -5.50 -24.06
N PHE A 320 -10.16 -6.75 -23.66
CA PHE A 320 -9.22 -7.64 -24.34
C PHE A 320 -9.86 -8.48 -25.45
N GLY A 321 -11.17 -8.73 -25.40
CA GLY A 321 -11.88 -9.55 -26.39
C GLY A 321 -11.61 -11.05 -26.32
N THR A 322 -10.72 -11.50 -25.43
CA THR A 322 -10.38 -12.92 -25.22
C THR A 322 -10.41 -13.26 -23.73
N ALA A 323 -10.97 -14.44 -23.40
CA ALA A 323 -11.13 -14.85 -22.00
C ALA A 323 -9.78 -15.06 -21.31
N VAL A 324 -8.79 -15.60 -22.04
CA VAL A 324 -7.45 -15.86 -21.49
C VAL A 324 -6.75 -14.57 -21.06
N SER A 325 -6.77 -13.54 -21.91
CA SER A 325 -6.15 -12.25 -21.58
C SER A 325 -6.87 -11.52 -20.45
N ALA A 326 -8.20 -11.67 -20.35
CA ALA A 326 -8.98 -11.06 -19.28
C ALA A 326 -8.72 -11.68 -17.89
N VAL A 327 -8.41 -12.97 -17.83
CA VAL A 327 -8.15 -13.67 -16.56
C VAL A 327 -6.75 -13.34 -16.00
N LEU A 328 -5.77 -13.02 -16.84
CA LEU A 328 -4.39 -12.76 -16.40
C LEU A 328 -4.28 -11.61 -15.37
N PRO A 329 -4.84 -10.40 -15.62
CA PRO A 329 -4.84 -9.33 -14.62
C PRO A 329 -5.54 -9.72 -13.32
N LEU A 330 -6.62 -10.50 -13.42
CA LEU A 330 -7.36 -10.95 -12.24
C LEU A 330 -6.54 -11.93 -11.39
N ILE A 331 -5.81 -12.87 -12.01
CA ILE A 331 -4.88 -13.77 -11.31
C ILE A 331 -3.83 -12.96 -10.53
N VAL A 332 -3.24 -11.94 -11.16
CA VAL A 332 -2.22 -11.11 -10.54
C VAL A 332 -2.79 -10.32 -9.36
N GLY A 333 -3.96 -9.70 -9.53
CA GLY A 333 -4.64 -8.97 -8.44
C GLY A 333 -4.97 -9.87 -7.25
N ILE A 334 -5.66 -11.00 -7.49
CA ILE A 334 -6.06 -11.93 -6.42
C ILE A 334 -4.82 -12.49 -5.70
N THR A 335 -3.79 -12.88 -6.45
CA THR A 335 -2.52 -13.37 -5.87
C THR A 335 -1.88 -12.32 -4.98
N SER A 336 -1.93 -11.05 -5.40
CA SER A 336 -1.37 -9.93 -4.63
C SER A 336 -2.13 -9.73 -3.32
N VAL A 337 -3.47 -9.80 -3.33
CA VAL A 337 -4.30 -9.70 -2.12
C VAL A 337 -3.99 -10.84 -1.15
N ILE A 338 -3.99 -12.08 -1.62
CA ILE A 338 -3.75 -13.27 -0.76
C ILE A 338 -2.40 -13.16 -0.04
N ILE A 339 -1.34 -12.87 -0.78
CA ILE A 339 0.01 -12.76 -0.22
C ILE A 339 0.12 -11.57 0.72
N THR A 340 -0.48 -10.43 0.36
CA THR A 340 -0.51 -9.24 1.22
C THR A 340 -1.21 -9.53 2.54
N LEU A 341 -2.40 -10.13 2.53
CA LEU A 341 -3.13 -10.46 3.76
C LEU A 341 -2.36 -11.43 4.64
N ALA A 342 -1.69 -12.42 4.05
CA ALA A 342 -0.83 -13.32 4.80
C ALA A 342 0.37 -12.59 5.43
N MET A 343 1.01 -11.68 4.70
CA MET A 343 2.10 -10.87 5.25
C MET A 343 1.61 -9.94 6.36
N LEU A 344 0.44 -9.30 6.19
CA LEU A 344 -0.16 -8.44 7.19
C LEU A 344 -0.57 -9.21 8.45
N HIS A 345 -1.06 -10.44 8.31
CA HIS A 345 -1.30 -11.31 9.46
C HIS A 345 -0.03 -11.56 10.27
N LEU A 346 1.10 -11.86 9.61
CA LEU A 346 2.37 -12.03 10.30
C LEU A 346 2.87 -10.73 10.96
N LEU A 347 2.65 -9.59 10.30
CA LEU A 347 3.01 -8.28 10.84
C LEU A 347 2.10 -7.87 12.01
N SER A 348 0.85 -8.34 12.05
CA SER A 348 -0.08 -7.97 13.12
C SER A 348 0.25 -8.63 14.46
N ILE A 349 1.02 -9.72 14.48
CA ILE A 349 1.49 -10.37 15.71
C ILE A 349 2.32 -9.39 16.58
N PRO A 350 3.37 -8.73 16.06
CA PRO A 350 4.10 -7.71 16.82
C PRO A 350 3.48 -6.31 16.77
N MET A 351 2.65 -6.00 15.76
CA MET A 351 2.21 -4.63 15.47
C MET A 351 0.78 -4.27 15.81
N HIS A 352 -0.09 -5.25 16.12
CA HIS A 352 -1.51 -5.02 16.38
C HIS A 352 -2.15 -4.10 15.33
N LEU A 353 -2.27 -4.61 14.10
CA LEU A 353 -2.80 -3.86 12.97
C LEU A 353 -4.32 -3.71 13.06
N SER A 354 -4.83 -2.56 12.62
CA SER A 354 -6.27 -2.29 12.59
C SER A 354 -7.01 -3.10 11.50
N VAL A 355 -8.28 -3.44 11.71
CA VAL A 355 -9.13 -4.20 10.75
C VAL A 355 -9.22 -3.54 9.36
N TYR A 356 -9.03 -2.22 9.28
CA TYR A 356 -9.01 -1.47 8.02
C TYR A 356 -7.91 -1.89 7.04
N VAL A 357 -6.85 -2.56 7.52
CA VAL A 357 -5.81 -3.08 6.62
C VAL A 357 -6.37 -4.06 5.60
N MET A 358 -7.44 -4.78 5.92
CA MET A 358 -8.11 -5.70 5.00
C MET A 358 -8.74 -4.97 3.82
N ASN A 359 -9.41 -3.84 4.09
CA ASN A 359 -10.01 -3.01 3.04
C ASN A 359 -8.94 -2.42 2.13
N ILE A 360 -7.84 -1.91 2.71
CA ILE A 360 -6.72 -1.37 1.93
C ILE A 360 -6.07 -2.45 1.08
N ALA A 361 -5.80 -3.63 1.66
CA ALA A 361 -5.19 -4.75 0.96
C ALA A 361 -6.04 -5.23 -0.22
N SER A 362 -7.36 -5.38 -0.03
CA SER A 362 -8.27 -5.81 -1.10
C SER A 362 -8.41 -4.73 -2.18
N MET A 363 -8.78 -3.51 -1.79
CA MET A 363 -9.04 -2.41 -2.71
C MET A 363 -7.81 -2.06 -3.56
N LEU A 364 -6.65 -1.85 -2.92
CA LEU A 364 -5.42 -1.54 -3.65
C LEU A 364 -4.84 -2.77 -4.34
N GLY A 365 -4.91 -3.95 -3.72
CA GLY A 365 -4.32 -5.17 -4.31
C GLY A 365 -5.01 -5.59 -5.60
N LEU A 366 -6.35 -5.58 -5.63
CA LEU A 366 -7.10 -5.83 -6.85
C LEU A 366 -6.92 -4.67 -7.85
N GLY A 367 -7.07 -3.42 -7.41
CA GLY A 367 -6.96 -2.26 -8.30
C GLY A 367 -5.60 -2.17 -8.99
N LEU A 368 -4.52 -2.10 -8.22
CA LEU A 368 -3.16 -1.99 -8.74
C LEU A 368 -2.74 -3.25 -9.51
N GLY A 369 -3.09 -4.44 -9.01
CA GLY A 369 -2.80 -5.69 -9.70
C GLY A 369 -3.46 -5.77 -11.08
N ILE A 370 -4.72 -5.32 -11.20
CA ILE A 370 -5.43 -5.26 -12.48
C ILE A 370 -4.83 -4.18 -13.38
N ASP A 371 -4.66 -2.95 -12.89
CA ASP A 371 -4.20 -1.81 -13.69
C ASP A 371 -2.80 -2.05 -14.27
N TYR A 372 -1.87 -2.50 -13.44
CA TYR A 372 -0.49 -2.75 -13.86
C TYR A 372 -0.41 -3.94 -14.81
N SER A 373 -1.20 -4.98 -14.56
CA SER A 373 -1.24 -6.14 -15.45
C SER A 373 -1.92 -5.85 -16.77
N LEU A 374 -2.91 -4.94 -16.78
CA LEU A 374 -3.58 -4.53 -18.01
C LEU A 374 -2.60 -3.88 -18.98
N LEU A 375 -1.73 -2.99 -18.49
CA LEU A 375 -0.66 -2.39 -19.29
C LEU A 375 0.30 -3.45 -19.84
N GLY A 376 0.69 -4.41 -19.00
CA GLY A 376 1.58 -5.50 -19.41
C GLY A 376 0.98 -6.41 -20.48
N VAL A 377 -0.25 -6.89 -20.28
CA VAL A 377 -0.97 -7.74 -21.24
C VAL A 377 -1.20 -6.99 -22.56
N SER A 378 -1.64 -5.73 -22.50
CA SER A 378 -1.85 -4.89 -23.68
C SER A 378 -0.57 -4.74 -24.50
N ARG A 379 0.55 -4.42 -23.83
CA ARG A 379 1.84 -4.29 -24.52
C ARG A 379 2.31 -5.59 -25.15
N PHE A 380 2.24 -6.70 -24.41
CA PHE A 380 2.64 -8.01 -24.91
C PHE A 380 1.86 -8.42 -26.17
N ARG A 381 0.54 -8.21 -26.16
CA ARG A 381 -0.30 -8.49 -27.32
C ARG A 381 0.05 -7.62 -28.51
N SER A 382 0.30 -6.33 -28.29
CA SER A 382 0.74 -5.41 -29.34
C SER A 382 2.04 -5.86 -29.99
N GLU A 383 3.01 -6.37 -29.22
CA GLU A 383 4.28 -6.89 -29.76
C GLU A 383 4.07 -8.17 -30.57
N LEU A 384 3.23 -9.10 -30.10
CA LEU A 384 2.88 -10.30 -30.87
C LEU A 384 2.17 -9.96 -32.17
N ALA A 385 1.25 -8.99 -32.16
CA ALA A 385 0.56 -8.51 -33.35
C ALA A 385 1.52 -7.85 -34.35
N ALA A 386 2.60 -7.22 -33.87
CA ALA A 386 3.68 -6.67 -34.69
C ALA A 386 4.67 -7.75 -35.22
N GLY A 387 4.43 -9.03 -34.93
CA GLY A 387 5.25 -10.15 -35.40
C GLY A 387 6.48 -10.47 -34.55
N ALA A 388 6.58 -9.92 -33.33
CA ALA A 388 7.68 -10.23 -32.43
C ALA A 388 7.63 -11.70 -31.95
N SER A 389 8.81 -12.28 -31.68
CA SER A 389 8.87 -13.59 -31.00
C SER A 389 8.30 -13.46 -29.58
N THR A 390 7.80 -14.57 -29.00
CA THR A 390 7.28 -14.53 -27.62
C THR A 390 8.34 -14.06 -26.62
N ARG A 391 9.62 -14.43 -26.83
CA ARG A 391 10.72 -14.01 -25.97
C ARG A 391 10.93 -12.50 -26.04
N ASP A 392 10.99 -11.95 -27.24
CA ASP A 392 11.20 -10.52 -27.45
C ASP A 392 10.00 -9.71 -26.95
N ALA A 393 8.78 -10.20 -27.18
CA ALA A 393 7.56 -9.58 -26.67
C ALA A 393 7.54 -9.50 -25.13
N VAL A 394 7.98 -10.56 -24.43
CA VAL A 394 8.12 -10.54 -22.96
C VAL A 394 9.17 -9.53 -22.52
N ILE A 395 10.36 -9.53 -23.15
CA ILE A 395 11.44 -8.60 -22.81
C ILE A 395 10.99 -7.15 -22.99
N THR A 396 10.37 -6.83 -24.13
CA THR A 396 9.85 -5.49 -24.42
C THR A 396 8.75 -5.08 -23.45
N THR A 397 7.88 -6.01 -23.07
CA THR A 397 6.81 -5.75 -22.08
C THR A 397 7.40 -5.37 -20.73
N VAL A 398 8.43 -6.08 -20.25
CA VAL A 398 9.09 -5.78 -18.97
C VAL A 398 9.83 -4.44 -19.03
N THR A 399 10.55 -4.16 -20.11
CA THR A 399 11.36 -2.93 -20.23
C THR A 399 10.52 -1.66 -20.44
N SER A 400 9.29 -1.78 -20.93
CA SER A 400 8.37 -0.66 -21.14
C SER A 400 7.25 -0.62 -20.09
N ALA A 401 6.22 -1.47 -20.21
CA ALA A 401 5.07 -1.51 -19.32
C ALA A 401 5.46 -1.86 -17.88
N GLY A 402 6.40 -2.80 -17.69
CA GLY A 402 6.92 -3.13 -16.37
C GLY A 402 7.61 -1.93 -15.70
N ARG A 403 8.47 -1.23 -16.44
CA ARG A 403 9.11 0.00 -15.94
C ARG A 403 8.09 1.07 -15.56
N ALA A 404 7.06 1.27 -16.38
CA ALA A 404 5.99 2.22 -16.08
C ALA A 404 5.21 1.83 -14.79
N ALA A 405 4.89 0.55 -14.62
CA ALA A 405 4.24 0.04 -13.42
C ALA A 405 5.12 0.21 -12.18
N ALA A 406 6.43 -0.02 -12.27
CA ALA A 406 7.37 0.19 -11.17
C ALA A 406 7.45 1.67 -10.74
N ILE A 407 7.46 2.60 -11.70
CA ILE A 407 7.47 4.04 -11.43
C ILE A 407 6.14 4.47 -10.79
N SER A 408 5.01 4.01 -11.33
CA SER A 408 3.68 4.27 -10.77
C SER A 408 3.54 3.73 -9.34
N GLY A 409 3.96 2.48 -9.13
CA GLY A 409 3.97 1.86 -7.80
C GLY A 409 4.88 2.60 -6.82
N GLY A 410 6.04 3.08 -7.29
CA GLY A 410 6.93 3.94 -6.50
C GLY A 410 6.22 5.21 -6.00
N ALA A 411 5.43 5.88 -6.85
CA ALA A 411 4.66 7.05 -6.44
C ALA A 411 3.61 6.72 -5.37
N VAL A 412 2.90 5.59 -5.51
CA VAL A 412 1.92 5.13 -4.51
C VAL A 412 2.61 4.75 -3.20
N LEU A 413 3.78 4.09 -3.25
CA LEU A 413 4.58 3.77 -2.06
C LEU A 413 4.94 5.01 -1.26
N VAL A 414 5.38 6.08 -1.95
CA VAL A 414 5.70 7.35 -1.30
C VAL A 414 4.45 7.95 -0.64
N GLY A 415 3.31 7.96 -1.34
CA GLY A 415 2.04 8.44 -0.79
C GLY A 415 1.57 7.65 0.43
N MET A 416 1.62 6.32 0.37
CA MET A 416 1.25 5.46 1.50
C MET A 416 2.24 5.60 2.67
N SER A 417 3.52 5.83 2.40
CA SER A 417 4.52 6.05 3.46
C SER A 417 4.28 7.37 4.20
N ALA A 418 3.81 8.42 3.52
CA ALA A 418 3.47 9.69 4.16
C ALA A 418 2.34 9.55 5.19
N LEU A 419 1.41 8.60 4.98
CA LEU A 419 0.32 8.33 5.92
C LEU A 419 0.84 7.86 7.29
N ALA A 420 2.01 7.21 7.34
CA ALA A 420 2.64 6.76 8.58
C ALA A 420 3.14 7.91 9.47
N LEU A 421 3.20 9.14 8.94
CA LEU A 421 3.57 10.32 9.73
C LEU A 421 2.48 10.74 10.72
N ILE A 422 1.22 10.37 10.45
CA ILE A 422 0.09 10.67 11.33
C ILE A 422 0.17 9.74 12.56
N PRO A 423 0.22 10.28 13.80
CA PRO A 423 0.41 9.51 15.03
C PRO A 423 -0.86 8.78 15.49
N LEU A 424 -1.55 8.12 14.57
CA LEU A 424 -2.73 7.30 14.82
C LEU A 424 -2.44 5.87 14.36
N LYS A 425 -2.65 4.88 15.24
CA LYS A 425 -2.37 3.47 14.92
C LYS A 425 -3.17 2.99 13.71
N VAL A 426 -4.40 3.47 13.54
CA VAL A 426 -5.21 3.17 12.35
C VAL A 426 -4.53 3.68 11.07
N MET A 427 -4.00 4.91 11.08
CA MET A 427 -3.30 5.52 9.94
C MET A 427 -1.99 4.79 9.62
N VAL A 428 -1.20 4.47 10.64
CA VAL A 428 0.03 3.69 10.49
C VAL A 428 -0.27 2.28 9.96
N SER A 429 -1.33 1.63 10.45
CA SER A 429 -1.74 0.30 9.96
C SER A 429 -2.11 0.35 8.48
N MET A 430 -2.89 1.36 8.06
CA MET A 430 -3.24 1.57 6.65
C MET A 430 -2.01 1.88 5.78
N ALA A 431 -1.04 2.63 6.31
CA ALA A 431 0.23 2.90 5.64
C ALA A 431 1.02 1.61 5.40
N ILE A 432 1.16 0.76 6.43
CA ILE A 432 1.82 -0.55 6.33
C ILE A 432 1.12 -1.43 5.29
N ALA A 433 -0.21 -1.52 5.36
CA ALA A 433 -1.00 -2.28 4.39
C ALA A 433 -0.78 -1.80 2.96
N GLY A 434 -0.79 -0.48 2.76
CA GLY A 434 -0.49 0.16 1.47
C GLY A 434 0.89 -0.15 0.94
N VAL A 435 1.92 -0.03 1.78
CA VAL A 435 3.30 -0.31 1.37
C VAL A 435 3.48 -1.77 0.98
N VAL A 436 2.96 -2.70 1.79
CA VAL A 436 3.05 -4.13 1.52
C VAL A 436 2.30 -4.48 0.24
N VAL A 437 1.04 -4.03 0.09
CA VAL A 437 0.22 -4.41 -1.07
C VAL A 437 0.77 -3.85 -2.37
N VAL A 438 1.28 -2.62 -2.38
CA VAL A 438 1.88 -2.02 -3.58
C VAL A 438 3.15 -2.76 -3.94
N ALA A 439 4.01 -3.06 -2.97
CA ALA A 439 5.25 -3.80 -3.22
C ALA A 439 4.96 -5.20 -3.79
N VAL A 440 4.03 -5.94 -3.20
CA VAL A 440 3.60 -7.26 -3.69
C VAL A 440 3.00 -7.15 -5.10
N SER A 441 2.14 -6.16 -5.36
CA SER A 441 1.50 -5.97 -6.67
C SER A 441 2.50 -5.63 -7.77
N VAL A 442 3.48 -4.78 -7.48
CA VAL A 442 4.57 -4.45 -8.40
C VAL A 442 5.44 -5.68 -8.65
N LEU A 443 5.80 -6.43 -7.61
CA LEU A 443 6.56 -7.68 -7.75
C LEU A 443 5.81 -8.71 -8.60
N ALA A 444 4.52 -8.89 -8.37
CA ALA A 444 3.69 -9.81 -9.14
C ALA A 444 3.60 -9.36 -10.61
N THR A 445 3.43 -8.07 -10.88
CA THR A 445 3.41 -7.52 -12.24
C THR A 445 4.75 -7.69 -12.96
N LEU A 446 5.87 -7.60 -12.24
CA LEU A 446 7.20 -7.68 -12.85
C LEU A 446 7.73 -9.10 -12.98
N THR A 447 7.14 -10.07 -12.27
CA THR A 447 7.64 -11.45 -12.22
C THR A 447 6.59 -12.47 -12.63
N LEU A 448 5.44 -12.52 -11.93
CA LEU A 448 4.37 -13.47 -12.21
C LEU A 448 3.77 -13.23 -13.59
N LEU A 449 3.41 -11.99 -13.91
CA LEU A 449 2.75 -11.68 -15.18
C LEU A 449 3.63 -12.01 -16.40
N PRO A 450 4.91 -11.57 -16.51
CA PRO A 450 5.75 -11.89 -17.66
C PRO A 450 6.01 -13.39 -17.77
N ALA A 451 6.11 -14.11 -16.65
CA ALA A 451 6.27 -15.56 -16.65
C ALA A 451 5.01 -16.29 -17.15
N LEU A 452 3.81 -15.84 -16.76
CA LEU A 452 2.55 -16.33 -17.31
C LEU A 452 2.47 -16.06 -18.81
N LEU A 453 2.75 -14.82 -19.24
CA LEU A 453 2.77 -14.46 -20.66
C LEU A 453 3.78 -15.29 -21.46
N ALA A 454 4.95 -15.58 -20.89
CA ALA A 454 5.95 -16.45 -21.51
C ALA A 454 5.49 -17.90 -21.67
N LEU A 455 4.71 -18.44 -20.72
CA LEU A 455 4.14 -19.79 -20.80
C LEU A 455 2.99 -19.88 -21.80
N LEU A 456 2.15 -18.84 -21.86
CA LEU A 456 1.01 -18.80 -22.76
C LEU A 456 1.44 -18.49 -24.21
N GLY A 457 2.35 -17.54 -24.41
CA GLY A 457 2.76 -17.08 -25.73
C GLY A 457 1.55 -16.61 -26.56
N PRO A 458 1.43 -17.02 -27.84
CA PRO A 458 0.28 -16.68 -28.69
C PRO A 458 -1.08 -17.19 -28.16
N ARG A 459 -1.08 -18.08 -27.16
CA ARG A 459 -2.33 -18.63 -26.59
C ARG A 459 -3.11 -17.60 -25.77
N VAL A 460 -2.55 -16.42 -25.50
CA VAL A 460 -3.28 -15.29 -24.90
C VAL A 460 -4.48 -14.85 -25.76
N GLU A 461 -4.47 -15.17 -27.06
CA GLU A 461 -5.57 -14.91 -27.98
C GLU A 461 -6.63 -16.04 -28.04
N LYS A 462 -6.46 -17.11 -27.26
CA LYS A 462 -7.44 -18.21 -27.24
C LYS A 462 -8.74 -17.80 -26.53
N LEU A 463 -9.82 -18.48 -26.87
CA LEU A 463 -11.17 -18.23 -26.38
C LEU A 463 -11.64 -16.79 -26.68
N PRO A 464 -11.70 -16.41 -27.96
CA PRO A 464 -12.22 -15.11 -28.35
C PRO A 464 -13.71 -15.02 -27.99
N VAL A 465 -14.06 -14.01 -27.20
CA VAL A 465 -15.45 -13.66 -26.89
C VAL A 465 -15.93 -12.59 -27.86
N ARG A 466 -15.02 -11.76 -28.39
CA ARG A 466 -15.30 -10.78 -29.44
C ARG A 466 -14.21 -10.86 -30.51
N ARG A 467 -14.58 -11.17 -31.76
CA ARG A 467 -13.67 -10.97 -32.91
C ARG A 467 -13.67 -9.49 -33.25
N VAL A 468 -12.65 -8.76 -32.82
CA VAL A 468 -12.34 -7.46 -33.43
C VAL A 468 -11.70 -7.79 -34.78
N LYS A 469 -12.35 -7.35 -35.86
CA LYS A 469 -11.90 -7.54 -37.24
C LYS A 469 -10.65 -6.72 -37.53
#